data_AF-A0A838SLK2-F1
#
_entry.id   AF-A0A838SLK2-F1
#
_cell.length_a   1.000
_cell.length_b   1.000
_cell.length_c   1.000
_cell.angle_alpha   90.00
_cell.angle_beta   90.00
_cell.angle_gamma   90.00
#
_symmetry.space_group_name_H-M   'P 1'
#
loop_
_entity.id
_entity.type
_entity.pdbx_description
1 polymer ?
#
loop_
_entity_poly.entity_id
_entity_poly.type
_entity_poly.pdbx_seq_one_letter_code
_entity_poly.pdbx_strand_id
1 'polypeptide(L)'
;MSPSPSRVATQATRGVPPSTAGDLDAADLPGSAALGRDWEPFADPGGHEAGFRGNGTWTRERDADTVLLEVTPIGCAAAVYVPSYPKPVRALEGTYRHPSGGGAVTLLLQFAAPAHARRFFAGHRAVVTGCRAPDNLPDHAPTRLDIVPRVDENDLLVDVRREYGRGASPLRWTEVVRRSGPYVGMLIVGLPESESQPTPGQLTATMRGSMPH
;
A
#
# COMPACT_ATOMS: atom_id res chain seq x y z
N MET A 1 13.23 48.32 7.09
CA MET A 1 13.80 47.12 6.44
C MET A 1 12.84 45.97 6.69
N SER A 2 12.03 45.64 5.70
CA SER A 2 11.08 44.51 5.74
C SER A 2 11.72 43.32 5.05
N PRO A 3 11.69 42.10 5.61
CA PRO A 3 11.97 40.92 4.83
C PRO A 3 10.70 40.44 4.11
N SER A 4 10.79 40.30 2.79
CA SER A 4 9.84 39.53 1.98
C SER A 4 9.88 38.05 2.36
N PRO A 5 8.74 37.36 2.51
CA PRO A 5 8.70 35.91 2.45
C PRO A 5 8.25 35.47 1.05
N SER A 6 9.19 35.40 0.12
CA SER A 6 9.04 34.57 -1.08
C SER A 6 9.38 33.13 -0.72
N ARG A 7 8.35 32.32 -0.45
CA ARG A 7 8.27 30.86 -0.70
C ARG A 7 6.87 30.38 -0.32
N VAL A 8 5.88 30.78 -1.11
CA VAL A 8 4.69 29.94 -1.26
C VAL A 8 5.17 28.76 -2.10
N ALA A 9 5.31 27.60 -1.46
CA ALA A 9 5.50 26.35 -2.16
C ALA A 9 4.43 26.26 -3.25
N THR A 10 4.86 26.12 -4.50
CA THR A 10 3.94 25.83 -5.61
C THR A 10 3.27 24.51 -5.28
N GLN A 11 2.09 24.60 -4.67
CA GLN A 11 1.13 23.52 -4.58
C GLN A 11 0.80 23.18 -6.03
N ALA A 12 1.47 22.16 -6.58
CA ALA A 12 1.09 21.62 -7.87
C ALA A 12 -0.41 21.38 -7.78
N THR A 13 -1.19 22.05 -8.63
CA THR A 13 -2.61 21.83 -8.79
C THR A 13 -2.79 20.35 -9.13
N ARG A 14 -3.01 19.52 -8.09
CA ARG A 14 -3.33 18.10 -8.25
C ARG A 14 -4.68 18.05 -8.93
N GLY A 15 -4.65 17.94 -10.26
CA GLY A 15 -5.81 17.64 -11.07
C GLY A 15 -6.44 16.32 -10.62
N VAL A 16 -7.63 16.03 -11.14
CA VAL A 16 -8.26 14.73 -10.94
C VAL A 16 -7.34 13.65 -11.53
N PRO A 17 -6.87 12.65 -10.75
CA PRO A 17 -5.96 11.64 -11.26
C PRO A 17 -6.66 10.78 -12.33
N PRO A 18 -5.99 10.39 -13.42
CA PRO A 18 -6.53 9.45 -14.40
C PRO A 18 -6.91 8.12 -13.74
N SER A 19 -7.86 7.38 -14.32
CA SER A 19 -8.27 6.05 -13.84
C SER A 19 -7.33 4.93 -14.30
N THR A 20 -6.34 5.25 -15.14
CA THR A 20 -5.31 4.35 -15.67
C THR A 20 -3.93 4.96 -15.44
N ALA A 21 -2.88 4.14 -15.46
CA ALA A 21 -1.49 4.62 -15.38
C ALA A 21 -0.74 4.11 -16.60
N GLY A 22 -0.64 4.92 -17.64
CA GLY A 22 -0.19 4.49 -18.97
C GLY A 22 -1.07 3.35 -19.51
N ASP A 23 -0.47 2.19 -19.79
CA ASP A 23 -1.20 1.00 -20.25
C ASP A 23 -1.73 0.13 -19.10
N LEU A 24 -1.48 0.52 -17.84
CA LEU A 24 -2.06 -0.18 -16.68
C LEU A 24 -3.49 0.29 -16.46
N ASP A 25 -4.42 -0.65 -16.35
CA ASP A 25 -5.83 -0.35 -16.10
C ASP A 25 -6.47 -1.27 -15.05
N ALA A 26 -7.79 -1.12 -14.89
CA ALA A 26 -8.57 -1.84 -13.91
C ALA A 26 -8.55 -3.37 -14.09
N ALA A 27 -8.27 -3.88 -15.30
CA ALA A 27 -8.15 -5.31 -15.57
C ALA A 27 -6.84 -5.91 -15.05
N ASP A 28 -5.81 -5.07 -14.85
CA ASP A 28 -4.53 -5.46 -14.24
C ASP A 28 -4.57 -5.47 -12.70
N LEU A 29 -5.75 -5.25 -12.11
CA LEU A 29 -5.95 -5.26 -10.67
C LEU A 29 -6.88 -6.42 -10.26
N PRO A 30 -6.79 -6.90 -9.01
CA PRO A 30 -7.73 -7.86 -8.47
C PRO A 30 -9.20 -7.46 -8.65
N GLY A 31 -10.03 -8.35 -9.19
CA GLY A 31 -11.47 -8.20 -9.06
C GLY A 31 -11.88 -8.32 -7.58
N SER A 32 -12.90 -7.59 -7.13
CA SER A 32 -13.30 -7.60 -5.70
C SER A 32 -13.71 -9.00 -5.21
N ALA A 33 -14.28 -9.85 -6.08
CA ALA A 33 -14.59 -11.24 -5.78
C ALA A 33 -13.37 -12.07 -5.36
N ALA A 34 -12.16 -11.70 -5.82
CA ALA A 34 -10.92 -12.36 -5.45
C ALA A 34 -10.43 -11.98 -4.02
N LEU A 35 -11.00 -10.92 -3.43
CA LEU A 35 -10.76 -10.54 -2.03
C LEU A 35 -11.66 -11.31 -1.06
N GLY A 36 -12.71 -11.94 -1.59
CA GLY A 36 -13.68 -12.71 -0.82
C GLY A 36 -15.10 -12.20 -1.02
N ARG A 37 -16.00 -12.71 -0.19
CA ARG A 37 -17.41 -12.31 -0.20
C ARG A 37 -17.55 -10.86 0.26
N ASP A 38 -18.57 -10.17 -0.26
CA ASP A 38 -19.01 -8.85 0.18
C ASP A 38 -18.01 -7.68 -0.03
N TRP A 39 -16.88 -7.93 -0.68
CA TRP A 39 -15.97 -6.89 -1.16
C TRP A 39 -16.50 -6.24 -2.42
N GLU A 40 -16.41 -4.91 -2.48
CA GLU A 40 -16.77 -4.14 -3.66
C GLU A 40 -15.73 -3.06 -3.98
N PRO A 41 -15.53 -2.75 -5.28
CA PRO A 41 -14.71 -1.61 -5.66
C PRO A 41 -15.29 -0.32 -5.09
N PHE A 42 -14.43 0.55 -4.59
CA PHE A 42 -14.81 1.79 -3.92
C PHE A 42 -14.13 2.97 -4.60
N ALA A 43 -14.91 3.93 -5.09
CA ALA A 43 -14.37 5.20 -5.57
C ALA A 43 -14.10 6.12 -4.37
N ASP A 44 -12.85 6.16 -3.91
CA ASP A 44 -12.45 7.01 -2.81
C ASP A 44 -12.61 8.50 -3.21
N PRO A 45 -13.48 9.27 -2.53
CA PRO A 45 -13.70 10.67 -2.86
C PRO A 45 -12.45 11.53 -2.61
N GLY A 46 -11.48 11.00 -1.86
CA GLY A 46 -10.35 11.74 -1.34
C GLY A 46 -10.77 12.78 -0.31
N GLY A 47 -9.90 13.75 -0.11
CA GLY A 47 -10.10 14.79 0.89
C GLY A 47 -8.82 15.53 1.20
N HIS A 48 -8.98 16.66 1.89
CA HIS A 48 -7.84 17.48 2.31
C HIS A 48 -6.87 16.68 3.20
N GLU A 49 -7.40 15.87 4.11
CA GLU A 49 -6.61 15.02 5.01
C GLU A 49 -5.97 13.83 4.29
N ALA A 50 -6.65 13.28 3.29
CA ALA A 50 -6.13 12.19 2.45
C ALA A 50 -5.05 12.68 1.46
N GLY A 51 -4.93 14.00 1.26
CA GLY A 51 -3.93 14.60 0.38
C GLY A 51 -4.23 14.47 -1.11
N PHE A 52 -5.39 13.97 -1.53
CA PHE A 52 -5.74 13.84 -2.95
C PHE A 52 -7.20 14.18 -3.23
N ARG A 53 -7.51 14.42 -4.51
CA ARG A 53 -8.89 14.52 -5.02
C ARG A 53 -9.27 13.21 -5.67
N GLY A 54 -10.43 12.66 -5.30
CA GLY A 54 -11.00 11.50 -5.98
C GLY A 54 -11.30 11.79 -7.46
N ASN A 55 -11.38 10.74 -8.26
CA ASN A 55 -11.70 10.79 -9.68
C ASN A 55 -13.03 10.14 -10.04
N GLY A 56 -13.80 9.69 -9.05
CA GLY A 56 -15.08 9.02 -9.25
C GLY A 56 -14.96 7.58 -9.75
N THR A 57 -13.74 7.05 -9.89
CA THR A 57 -13.48 5.65 -10.23
C THR A 57 -12.80 4.95 -9.05
N TRP A 58 -12.89 3.63 -9.00
CA TRP A 58 -12.24 2.82 -7.96
C TRP A 58 -10.74 2.63 -8.22
N THR A 59 -10.27 3.01 -9.41
CA THR A 59 -8.85 3.02 -9.77
C THR A 59 -8.33 4.43 -9.99
N ARG A 60 -7.03 4.62 -9.79
CA ARG A 60 -6.36 5.88 -10.07
C ARG A 60 -4.86 5.72 -10.31
N GLU A 61 -4.32 6.57 -11.16
CA GLU A 61 -2.89 6.80 -11.22
C GLU A 61 -2.41 7.43 -9.92
N ARG A 62 -1.27 6.94 -9.44
CA ARG A 62 -0.57 7.49 -8.30
C ARG A 62 0.74 8.13 -8.75
N ASP A 63 1.06 9.27 -8.15
CA ASP A 63 2.40 9.84 -8.26
C ASP A 63 3.42 8.90 -7.61
N ALA A 64 4.47 8.57 -8.35
CA ALA A 64 5.45 7.58 -7.93
C ALA A 64 6.24 8.02 -6.68
N ASP A 65 6.54 9.31 -6.52
CA ASP A 65 7.25 9.79 -5.31
C ASP A 65 6.36 9.65 -4.07
N THR A 66 5.07 9.96 -4.21
CA THR A 66 4.07 9.78 -3.16
C THR A 66 3.92 8.30 -2.78
N VAL A 67 3.83 7.39 -3.76
CA VAL A 67 3.77 5.94 -3.50
C VAL A 67 4.97 5.47 -2.70
N LEU A 68 6.19 5.86 -3.08
CA LEU A 68 7.40 5.42 -2.38
C LEU A 68 7.44 5.86 -0.91
N LEU A 69 6.84 7.01 -0.59
CA LEU A 69 6.70 7.46 0.79
C LEU A 69 5.66 6.64 1.56
N GLU A 70 4.51 6.35 0.94
CA GLU A 70 3.38 5.67 1.59
C GLU A 70 3.56 4.15 1.75
N VAL A 71 4.28 3.49 0.84
CA VAL A 71 4.59 2.04 0.97
C VAL A 71 5.62 1.75 2.06
N THR A 72 6.20 2.78 2.66
CA THR A 72 7.08 2.64 3.82
C THR A 72 6.23 2.64 5.10
N PRO A 73 6.14 1.52 5.84
CA PRO A 73 5.26 1.43 6.99
C PRO A 73 5.72 2.36 8.12
N ILE A 74 4.93 3.40 8.40
CA ILE A 74 5.18 4.33 9.50
C ILE A 74 4.93 3.61 10.83
N GLY A 75 5.76 3.87 11.85
CA GLY A 75 5.61 3.27 13.18
C GLY A 75 6.48 2.04 13.42
N CYS A 76 7.26 1.60 12.43
CA CYS A 76 8.33 0.62 12.61
C CYS A 76 9.52 1.22 13.37
N ALA A 77 9.72 0.83 14.63
CA ALA A 77 10.78 1.39 15.49
C ALA A 77 12.21 1.18 14.95
N ALA A 78 12.42 0.11 14.16
CA ALA A 78 13.70 -0.20 13.54
C ALA A 78 13.92 0.46 12.16
N ALA A 79 12.90 1.13 11.60
CA ALA A 79 13.00 1.81 10.32
C ALA A 79 13.71 3.17 10.48
N VAL A 80 14.99 3.14 10.85
CA VAL A 80 15.85 4.34 10.94
C VAL A 80 16.25 4.83 9.54
N TYR A 81 16.04 4.00 8.50
CA TYR A 81 16.35 4.33 7.12
C TYR A 81 15.21 3.91 6.20
N VAL A 82 14.62 4.88 5.48
CA VAL A 82 13.75 4.59 4.34
C VAL A 82 14.64 4.10 3.20
N PRO A 83 14.47 2.88 2.67
CA PRO A 83 15.28 2.42 1.54
C PRO A 83 15.17 3.42 0.39
N SER A 84 16.27 3.66 -0.31
CA SER A 84 16.20 4.36 -1.60
C SER A 84 15.56 3.42 -2.61
N TYR A 85 14.24 3.42 -2.67
CA TYR A 85 13.48 2.64 -3.63
C TYR A 85 13.73 3.14 -5.05
N PRO A 86 13.91 2.24 -6.03
CA PRO A 86 13.78 2.63 -7.44
C PRO A 86 12.41 3.26 -7.65
N LYS A 87 12.34 4.30 -8.48
CA LYS A 87 11.06 4.94 -8.82
C LYS A 87 10.32 4.08 -9.86
N PRO A 88 9.05 3.70 -9.63
CA PRO A 88 8.24 3.09 -10.68
C PRO A 88 7.97 4.12 -11.80
N VAL A 89 7.89 3.64 -13.03
CA VAL A 89 7.52 4.47 -14.20
C VAL A 89 6.02 4.65 -14.31
N ARG A 90 5.24 3.74 -13.72
CA ARG A 90 3.78 3.80 -13.63
C ARG A 90 3.34 3.19 -12.30
N ALA A 91 2.33 3.79 -11.68
CA ALA A 91 1.73 3.27 -10.46
C ALA A 91 0.21 3.42 -10.55
N LEU A 92 -0.49 2.28 -10.50
CA LEU A 92 -1.95 2.23 -10.49
C LEU A 92 -2.42 1.74 -9.12
N GLU A 93 -3.38 2.44 -8.54
CA GLU A 93 -4.04 2.02 -7.31
C GLU A 93 -5.47 1.58 -7.60
N GLY A 94 -5.93 0.56 -6.89
CA GLY A 94 -7.34 0.21 -6.76
C GLY A 94 -7.77 0.18 -5.29
N THR A 95 -8.97 0.68 -5.01
CA THR A 95 -9.55 0.74 -3.66
C THR A 95 -10.81 -0.09 -3.56
N TYR A 96 -10.97 -0.79 -2.43
CA TYR A 96 -12.12 -1.63 -2.13
C TYR A 96 -12.60 -1.38 -0.71
N ARG A 97 -13.88 -1.65 -0.48
CA ARG A 97 -14.49 -1.58 0.86
C ARG A 97 -15.23 -2.86 1.19
N HIS A 98 -15.39 -3.08 2.49
CA HIS A 98 -16.15 -4.18 3.04
C HIS A 98 -17.23 -3.65 4.00
N PRO A 99 -18.46 -4.19 4.00
CA PRO A 99 -19.58 -3.66 4.79
C PRO A 99 -19.36 -3.68 6.31
N SER A 100 -18.46 -4.52 6.82
CA SER A 100 -18.07 -4.53 8.24
C SER A 100 -17.13 -3.38 8.65
N GLY A 101 -16.89 -2.41 7.75
CA GLY A 101 -15.96 -1.30 7.99
C GLY A 101 -14.50 -1.60 7.65
N GLY A 102 -14.25 -2.70 6.93
CA GLY A 102 -12.95 -3.02 6.38
C GLY A 102 -12.66 -2.30 5.06
N GLY A 103 -11.39 -2.26 4.69
CA GLY A 103 -10.90 -1.64 3.46
C GLY A 103 -9.73 -2.39 2.89
N ALA A 104 -9.56 -2.33 1.57
CA ALA A 104 -8.40 -2.89 0.91
C ALA A 104 -7.88 -1.91 -0.15
N VAL A 105 -6.57 -1.92 -0.31
CA VAL A 105 -5.87 -1.15 -1.33
C VAL A 105 -4.96 -2.09 -2.09
N THR A 106 -5.01 -2.04 -3.42
CA THR A 106 -4.02 -2.66 -4.28
C THR A 106 -3.20 -1.59 -4.98
N LEU A 107 -1.90 -1.84 -5.10
CA LEU A 107 -0.97 -1.02 -5.88
C LEU A 107 -0.27 -1.91 -6.90
N LEU A 108 -0.35 -1.56 -8.17
CA LEU A 108 0.45 -2.16 -9.22
C LEU A 108 1.51 -1.17 -9.68
N LEU A 109 2.77 -1.54 -9.48
CA LEU A 109 3.93 -0.73 -9.82
C LEU A 109 4.64 -1.35 -11.02
N GLN A 110 4.77 -0.58 -12.10
CA GLN A 110 5.63 -0.94 -13.22
C GLN A 110 6.96 -0.21 -13.12
N PHE A 111 8.06 -0.93 -13.25
CA PHE A 111 9.40 -0.38 -13.28
C PHE A 111 9.99 -0.41 -14.68
N ALA A 112 10.97 0.46 -14.94
CA ALA A 112 11.67 0.50 -16.22
C ALA A 112 12.39 -0.82 -16.58
N ALA A 113 12.74 -1.63 -15.57
CA ALA A 113 13.42 -2.91 -15.77
C ALA A 113 13.11 -3.89 -14.63
N PRO A 114 13.15 -5.22 -14.89
CA PRO A 114 13.00 -6.25 -13.85
C PRO A 114 13.98 -6.11 -12.68
N ALA A 115 15.19 -5.59 -12.94
CA ALA A 115 16.18 -5.34 -11.90
C ALA A 115 15.72 -4.28 -10.88
N HIS A 116 14.98 -3.26 -11.32
CA HIS A 116 14.42 -2.23 -10.44
C HIS A 116 13.28 -2.80 -9.58
N ALA A 117 12.37 -3.57 -10.18
CA ALA A 117 11.33 -4.28 -9.43
C ALA A 117 11.93 -5.21 -8.36
N ARG A 118 13.02 -5.93 -8.70
CA ARG A 118 13.75 -6.78 -7.73
C ARG A 118 14.34 -5.99 -6.58
N ARG A 119 14.96 -4.84 -6.86
CA ARG A 119 15.53 -3.97 -5.82
C ARG A 119 14.45 -3.36 -4.94
N PHE A 120 13.33 -2.93 -5.52
CA PHE A 120 12.17 -2.46 -4.76
C PHE A 120 11.68 -3.55 -3.81
N PHE A 121 11.37 -4.73 -4.34
CA PHE A 121 10.87 -5.86 -3.55
C PHE A 121 11.81 -6.24 -2.40
N ALA A 122 13.11 -6.36 -2.68
CA ALA A 122 14.11 -6.69 -1.66
C ALA A 122 14.20 -5.62 -0.56
N GLY A 123 14.14 -4.33 -0.93
CA GLY A 123 14.11 -3.24 0.05
C GLY A 123 12.86 -3.28 0.92
N HIS A 124 11.69 -3.52 0.31
CA HIS A 124 10.43 -3.58 1.03
C HIS A 124 10.39 -4.78 1.98
N ARG A 125 10.82 -5.95 1.52
CA ARG A 125 11.01 -7.16 2.34
C ARG A 125 11.91 -6.88 3.55
N ALA A 126 13.03 -6.17 3.37
CA ALA A 126 13.93 -5.84 4.47
C ALA A 126 13.26 -4.94 5.53
N VAL A 127 12.47 -3.94 5.09
CA VAL A 127 11.71 -3.07 5.99
C VAL A 127 10.67 -3.87 6.77
N VAL A 128 9.87 -4.69 6.07
CA VAL A 128 8.81 -5.50 6.68
C VAL A 128 9.35 -6.51 7.69
N THR A 129 10.39 -7.26 7.32
CA THR A 129 10.97 -8.30 8.19
C THR A 129 11.68 -7.72 9.42
N GLY A 130 12.19 -6.50 9.33
CA GLY A 130 12.79 -5.77 10.46
C GLY A 130 11.80 -5.01 11.34
N CYS A 131 10.53 -4.91 10.94
CA CYS A 131 9.54 -4.10 11.65
C CYS A 131 8.87 -4.89 12.78
N ARG A 132 9.33 -4.67 14.01
CA ARG A 132 8.76 -5.25 15.23
C ARG A 132 8.34 -4.18 16.22
N ALA A 133 7.17 -4.36 16.82
CA ALA A 133 6.79 -3.58 17.98
C ALA A 133 7.53 -4.10 19.22
N PRO A 134 7.92 -3.23 20.17
CA PRO A 134 8.42 -3.66 21.47
C PRO A 134 7.36 -4.43 22.27
N ASP A 135 7.77 -5.45 23.03
CA ASP A 135 6.88 -6.30 23.83
C ASP A 135 6.10 -5.55 24.92
N ASN A 136 6.59 -4.38 25.36
CA ASN A 136 6.01 -3.58 26.44
C ASN A 136 5.84 -2.11 26.02
N LEU A 137 4.78 -1.82 25.28
CA LEU A 137 4.43 -0.45 24.90
C LEU A 137 3.60 0.23 26.00
N PRO A 138 4.03 1.39 26.53
CA PRO A 138 3.20 2.19 27.42
C PRO A 138 1.88 2.61 26.76
N ASP A 139 0.81 2.77 27.55
CA ASP A 139 -0.53 3.21 27.08
C ASP A 139 -0.52 4.56 26.34
N HIS A 140 0.50 5.39 26.56
CA HIS A 140 0.68 6.70 25.93
C HIS A 140 1.68 6.69 24.78
N ALA A 141 2.20 5.53 24.39
CA ALA A 141 3.12 5.44 23.28
C ALA A 141 2.46 5.92 21.97
N PRO A 142 3.20 6.62 21.10
CA PRO A 142 2.73 6.91 19.75
C PRO A 142 2.47 5.60 18.99
N THR A 143 1.67 5.64 17.92
CA THR A 143 1.36 4.45 17.12
C THR A 143 2.64 3.69 16.74
N ARG A 144 2.60 2.38 16.98
CA ARG A 144 3.65 1.42 16.61
C ARG A 144 3.06 0.33 15.76
N LEU A 145 3.86 -0.15 14.83
CA LEU A 145 3.48 -1.23 13.94
C LEU A 145 4.31 -2.46 14.29
N ASP A 146 3.62 -3.58 14.50
CA ASP A 146 4.24 -4.91 14.45
C ASP A 146 3.88 -5.55 13.12
N ILE A 147 4.88 -6.06 12.42
CA ILE A 147 4.68 -6.82 11.20
C ILE A 147 5.22 -8.23 11.39
N VAL A 148 4.36 -9.22 11.17
CA VAL A 148 4.68 -10.63 11.28
C VAL A 148 4.66 -11.26 9.88
N PRO A 149 5.83 -11.50 9.26
CA PRO A 149 5.92 -12.27 8.02
C PRO A 149 5.32 -13.67 8.22
N ARG A 150 4.52 -14.11 7.25
CA ARG A 150 3.91 -15.44 7.15
C ARG A 150 4.49 -16.25 6.00
N VAL A 151 4.82 -15.58 4.91
CA VAL A 151 5.52 -16.15 3.74
C VAL A 151 6.63 -15.18 3.37
N ASP A 152 7.83 -15.69 3.13
CA ASP A 152 9.00 -14.85 2.80
C ASP A 152 9.90 -15.52 1.75
N GLU A 153 9.50 -15.38 0.49
CA GLU A 153 10.16 -15.98 -0.68
C GLU A 153 10.87 -14.91 -1.54
N ASN A 154 11.48 -15.32 -2.65
CA ASN A 154 12.27 -14.41 -3.51
C ASN A 154 11.44 -13.43 -4.34
N ASP A 155 10.15 -13.70 -4.49
CA ASP A 155 9.20 -12.94 -5.31
C ASP A 155 7.80 -12.87 -4.69
N LEU A 156 7.63 -13.37 -3.46
CA LEU A 156 6.39 -13.35 -2.71
C LEU A 156 6.66 -13.08 -1.23
N LEU A 157 5.97 -12.08 -0.68
CA LEU A 157 5.93 -11.77 0.73
C LEU A 157 4.46 -11.74 1.14
N VAL A 158 4.13 -12.39 2.25
CA VAL A 158 2.83 -12.23 2.91
C VAL A 158 3.10 -11.92 4.37
N ASP A 159 2.50 -10.85 4.88
CA ASP A 159 2.62 -10.45 6.28
C ASP A 159 1.28 -10.09 6.90
N VAL A 160 1.25 -10.13 8.23
CA VAL A 160 0.14 -9.63 9.04
C VAL A 160 0.64 -8.46 9.86
N ARG A 161 -0.11 -7.36 9.87
CA ARG A 161 0.24 -6.15 10.60
C ARG A 161 -0.77 -5.84 11.68
N ARG A 162 -0.26 -5.34 12.80
CA ARG A 162 -1.04 -4.84 13.91
C ARG A 162 -0.48 -3.52 14.38
N GLU A 163 -1.38 -2.58 14.63
CA GLU A 163 -1.04 -1.29 15.21
C GLU A 163 -1.27 -1.33 16.72
N TYR A 164 -0.40 -0.66 17.46
CA TYR A 164 -0.44 -0.55 18.92
C TYR A 164 -0.26 0.92 19.33
N GLY A 165 -0.75 1.26 20.52
CA GLY A 165 -0.62 2.61 21.08
C GLY A 165 -1.76 3.56 20.68
N ARG A 166 -1.58 4.84 20.96
CA ARG A 166 -2.63 5.85 20.77
C ARG A 166 -2.95 6.04 19.28
N GLY A 167 -4.22 5.87 18.93
CA GLY A 167 -4.71 6.06 17.55
C GLY A 167 -4.46 4.86 16.64
N ALA A 168 -4.04 3.72 17.19
CA ALA A 168 -3.96 2.47 16.46
C ALA A 168 -5.32 2.09 15.87
N SER A 169 -5.30 1.68 14.60
CA SER A 169 -6.46 1.09 13.94
C SER A 169 -6.88 -0.20 14.65
N PRO A 170 -8.20 -0.43 14.87
CA PRO A 170 -8.70 -1.71 15.39
C PRO A 170 -8.65 -2.83 14.34
N LEU A 171 -8.29 -2.51 13.09
CA LEU A 171 -8.22 -3.47 12.01
C LEU A 171 -6.96 -4.33 12.14
N ARG A 172 -7.12 -5.61 11.85
CA ARG A 172 -6.00 -6.48 11.53
C ARG A 172 -5.74 -6.34 10.04
N TRP A 173 -4.47 -6.14 9.68
CA TRP A 173 -4.08 -6.00 8.29
C TRP A 173 -3.36 -7.25 7.80
N THR A 174 -3.64 -7.68 6.58
CA THR A 174 -2.86 -8.70 5.87
C THR A 174 -2.37 -8.08 4.57
N GLU A 175 -1.08 -8.12 4.32
CA GLU A 175 -0.49 -7.66 3.06
C GLU A 175 0.08 -8.84 2.28
N VAL A 176 -0.10 -8.82 0.96
CA VAL A 176 0.66 -9.61 0.00
C VAL A 176 1.43 -8.67 -0.91
N VAL A 177 2.71 -8.97 -1.13
CA VAL A 177 3.56 -8.32 -2.10
C VAL A 177 4.12 -9.38 -3.03
N ARG A 178 3.95 -9.18 -4.33
CA ARG A 178 4.42 -10.12 -5.35
C ARG A 178 5.19 -9.36 -6.42
N ARG A 179 6.29 -9.95 -6.88
CA ARG A 179 7.05 -9.45 -8.03
C ARG A 179 6.90 -10.39 -9.22
N SER A 180 6.76 -9.84 -10.42
CA SER A 180 6.84 -10.58 -11.68
C SER A 180 7.43 -9.70 -12.76
N GLY A 181 8.53 -10.13 -13.39
CA GLY A 181 9.21 -9.32 -14.41
C GLY A 181 9.52 -7.90 -13.91
N PRO A 182 9.10 -6.84 -14.64
CA PRO A 182 9.24 -5.45 -14.23
C PRO A 182 8.14 -4.94 -13.29
N TYR A 183 7.22 -5.79 -12.83
CA TYR A 183 6.08 -5.41 -12.00
C TYR A 183 6.25 -5.81 -10.54
N VAL A 184 5.74 -4.98 -9.64
CA VAL A 184 5.46 -5.33 -8.25
C VAL A 184 4.02 -5.00 -7.96
N GLY A 185 3.24 -6.02 -7.59
CA GLY A 185 1.89 -5.86 -7.11
C GLY A 185 1.86 -5.95 -5.58
N MET A 186 1.12 -5.07 -4.95
CA MET A 186 0.86 -5.03 -3.51
C MET A 186 -0.64 -5.06 -3.30
N LEU A 187 -1.11 -5.81 -2.31
CA LEU A 187 -2.49 -5.79 -1.87
C LEU A 187 -2.49 -5.88 -0.35
N ILE A 188 -3.06 -4.87 0.30
CA ILE A 188 -3.27 -4.85 1.74
C ILE A 188 -4.76 -4.86 2.05
N VAL A 189 -5.17 -5.73 2.97
CA VAL A 189 -6.55 -5.95 3.38
C VAL A 189 -6.66 -5.71 4.87
N GLY A 190 -7.51 -4.77 5.28
CA GLY A 190 -7.83 -4.48 6.67
C GLY A 190 -9.25 -4.90 6.98
N LEU A 191 -9.42 -5.77 7.98
CA LEU A 191 -10.73 -6.17 8.49
C LEU A 191 -10.73 -6.16 10.02
N PRO A 192 -11.90 -5.95 10.66
CA PRO A 192 -12.06 -6.12 12.09
C PRO A 192 -11.61 -7.52 12.55
N GLU A 193 -11.17 -7.66 13.81
CA GLU A 193 -10.72 -8.96 14.31
C GLU A 193 -11.80 -10.06 14.30
N SER A 194 -13.07 -9.66 14.37
CA SER A 194 -14.23 -10.56 14.27
C SER A 194 -14.44 -11.15 12.88
N GLU A 195 -13.83 -10.57 11.85
CA GLU A 195 -13.93 -11.02 10.47
C GLU A 195 -12.81 -11.99 10.10
N SER A 196 -13.14 -12.95 9.23
CA SER A 196 -12.15 -13.87 8.67
C SER A 196 -11.28 -13.13 7.66
N GLN A 197 -9.96 -13.15 7.88
CA GLN A 197 -9.01 -12.60 6.92
C GLN A 197 -8.85 -13.54 5.72
N PRO A 198 -8.62 -13.00 4.52
CA PRO A 198 -8.11 -13.79 3.41
C PRO A 198 -6.84 -14.54 3.83
N THR A 199 -6.76 -15.82 3.48
CA THR A 199 -5.55 -16.61 3.73
C THR A 199 -4.41 -16.14 2.82
N PRO A 200 -3.13 -16.37 3.22
CA PRO A 200 -1.99 -16.13 2.34
C PRO A 200 -2.12 -16.77 0.96
N GLY A 201 -2.68 -17.98 0.89
CA GLY A 201 -2.92 -18.68 -0.37
C GLY A 201 -3.94 -17.98 -1.27
N GLN A 202 -5.04 -17.47 -0.70
CA GLN A 202 -6.04 -16.70 -1.43
C GLN A 202 -5.44 -15.42 -2.00
N LEU A 203 -4.77 -14.62 -1.16
CA LEU A 203 -4.14 -13.36 -1.59
C LEU A 203 -3.06 -13.57 -2.66
N THR A 204 -2.28 -14.64 -2.53
CA THR A 204 -1.26 -15.01 -3.53
C THR A 204 -1.88 -15.38 -4.87
N ALA A 205 -2.98 -16.14 -4.86
CA ALA A 205 -3.71 -16.52 -6.07
C ALA A 205 -4.31 -15.29 -6.75
N THR A 206 -4.91 -14.40 -5.95
CA THR A 206 -5.46 -13.10 -6.40
C THR A 206 -4.40 -12.27 -7.11
N MET A 207 -3.22 -12.09 -6.50
CA MET A 207 -2.13 -11.33 -7.12
C MET A 207 -1.51 -12.01 -8.34
N ARG A 208 -1.56 -13.34 -8.44
CA ARG A 208 -1.06 -14.06 -9.62
C ARG A 208 -1.96 -13.85 -10.84
N GLY A 209 -3.26 -13.76 -10.65
CA GLY A 209 -4.24 -13.60 -11.73
C GLY A 209 -4.31 -12.19 -12.32
N SER A 210 -3.77 -11.19 -11.62
CA SER A 210 -3.95 -9.78 -11.98
C SER A 210 -2.70 -9.09 -12.53
N MET A 211 -1.49 -9.64 -12.35
CA MET A 211 -0.30 -8.97 -12.85
C MET A 211 -0.07 -9.22 -14.35
N PRO A 212 0.34 -8.19 -15.11
CA PRO A 212 0.77 -8.36 -16.49
C PRO A 212 1.94 -9.36 -16.60
N HIS A 213 1.96 -10.12 -17.69
CA HIS A 213 3.00 -11.10 -18.01
C HIS A 213 4.24 -10.45 -18.65
#